data_AF-A0A1F5ZNV4-F1
#
_entry.id   AF-A0A1F5ZNV4-F1
#
_cell.length_a   1.000
_cell.length_b   1.000
_cell.length_c   1.000
_cell.angle_alpha   90.00
_cell.angle_beta   90.00
_cell.angle_gamma   90.00
#
_symmetry.space_group_name_H-M   'P 1'
#
loop_
_entity.id
_entity.type
_entity.pdbx_description
1 polymer ?
#
loop_
_entity_poly.entity_id
_entity_poly.type
_entity_poly.pdbx_seq_one_letter_code
_entity_poly.pdbx_strand_id
1 'polypeptide(L)'
;MSRVEAPKMAEGRQYLLGAIEDIHSKHGLPFPIDECASRVGDCMEIVVSRLERMPFIRHETALAIANAYGNDSMEAGAARVVETVGDNFDQIFFSQLKQKNDNPKSWRQYDSLPTAHLVSTIKALQQDKTLESHFANNPETRRMLEILKNLASRDDRNQLDTITDELETLAISQYKARKPVVLFLLSDWYLRPNRRTHGIELLEPDCRLVLPFKPEVHEAMIDFVDRAKRDLAPFYPNPKWKEEPTGVIGDAVMWAGSQLVSYTVGEAFNGHGFMFAPNILKSYRRIVDIFERADLSVPDDVLMGLVRQYVYHELGHSYFLPVDRFIEEITTDTTTVICIMGDALEGSDEDLTNTIALLFGEYLFYVDAPQTGEANNDGYRISSIFITEQLLAYHLVERLSDGRLRIFPDRKRCLALVKDLADLHARLIKGDEETIAALRAINPSPVALEIAATHHGRE
;
A
#
# COMPACT_ATOMS: atom_id res chain seq x y z
N MET A 1 30.81 -7.32 -25.34
CA MET A 1 29.44 -7.86 -25.30
C MET A 1 28.56 -6.79 -24.70
N SER A 2 27.45 -6.47 -25.37
CA SER A 2 26.67 -5.25 -25.22
C SER A 2 26.07 -5.11 -23.82
N ARG A 3 26.25 -3.93 -23.21
CA ARG A 3 25.50 -3.46 -22.06
C ARG A 3 24.02 -3.46 -22.44
N VAL A 4 23.21 -4.24 -21.72
CA VAL A 4 21.75 -4.09 -21.72
C VAL A 4 21.49 -2.76 -21.01
N GLU A 5 21.04 -1.76 -21.76
CA GLU A 5 20.54 -0.51 -21.18
C GLU A 5 19.33 -0.83 -20.29
N ALA A 6 19.33 -0.33 -19.05
CA ALA A 6 18.14 -0.33 -18.23
C ALA A 6 16.99 0.35 -19.01
N PRO A 7 15.76 -0.18 -18.94
CA PRO A 7 14.65 0.39 -19.70
C PRO A 7 14.34 1.79 -19.18
N LYS A 8 14.70 2.82 -19.97
CA LYS A 8 14.26 4.20 -19.76
C LYS A 8 12.73 4.21 -19.60
N MET A 9 12.26 4.66 -18.44
CA MET A 9 10.85 4.89 -18.17
C MET A 9 10.34 6.01 -19.10
N ALA A 10 9.86 5.61 -20.29
CA ALA A 10 9.42 6.48 -21.37
C ALA A 10 8.60 7.70 -20.92
N GLU A 11 9.06 8.84 -21.40
CA GLU A 11 8.64 10.24 -21.27
C GLU A 11 7.16 10.49 -20.91
N GLY A 12 6.18 9.74 -21.43
CA GLY A 12 4.75 9.96 -21.15
C GLY A 12 4.29 9.61 -19.71
N ARG A 13 4.84 8.55 -19.10
CA ARG A 13 4.47 8.14 -17.72
C ARG A 13 5.11 9.06 -16.68
N GLN A 14 6.38 9.42 -16.88
CA GLN A 14 7.06 10.40 -16.02
C GLN A 14 6.40 11.77 -16.14
N TYR A 15 5.99 12.15 -17.35
CA TYR A 15 5.22 13.37 -17.56
C TYR A 15 3.87 13.34 -16.83
N LEU A 16 3.13 12.23 -16.88
CA LEU A 16 1.87 12.11 -16.14
C LEU A 16 2.07 12.20 -14.62
N LEU A 17 3.05 11.48 -14.06
CA LEU A 17 3.31 11.52 -12.63
C LEU A 17 3.77 12.92 -12.17
N GLY A 18 4.61 13.60 -12.95
CA GLY A 18 4.97 15.00 -12.70
C GLY A 18 3.77 15.95 -12.80
N ALA A 19 2.89 15.74 -13.78
CA ALA A 19 1.67 16.53 -13.90
C ALA A 19 0.73 16.33 -12.71
N ILE A 20 0.61 15.11 -12.17
CA ILE A 20 -0.19 14.83 -10.97
C ILE A 20 0.39 15.57 -9.75
N GLU A 21 1.71 15.55 -9.56
CA GLU A 21 2.38 16.29 -8.50
C GLU A 21 2.16 17.81 -8.63
N ASP A 22 2.24 18.35 -9.84
CA ASP A 22 1.97 19.76 -10.14
C ASP A 22 0.51 20.15 -9.86
N ILE A 23 -0.45 19.30 -10.25
CA ILE A 23 -1.89 19.51 -9.99
C ILE A 23 -2.14 19.56 -8.48
N HIS A 24 -1.60 18.59 -7.74
CA HIS A 24 -1.69 18.56 -6.28
C HIS A 24 -1.15 19.85 -5.64
N SER A 25 0.07 20.22 -6.05
CA SER A 25 0.76 21.42 -5.56
C SER A 25 -0.02 22.70 -5.86
N LYS A 26 -0.60 22.83 -7.06
CA LYS A 26 -1.46 23.96 -7.46
C LYS A 26 -2.68 24.11 -6.56
N HIS A 27 -3.24 23.01 -6.07
CA HIS A 27 -4.39 22.99 -5.15
C HIS A 27 -3.96 22.98 -3.67
N GLY A 28 -2.67 23.21 -3.39
CA GLY A 28 -2.15 23.31 -2.02
C GLY A 28 -2.28 22.02 -1.22
N LEU A 29 -2.15 20.87 -1.88
CA LEU A 29 -2.11 19.54 -1.26
C LEU A 29 -0.81 18.83 -1.64
N PRO A 30 -0.10 18.18 -0.71
CA PRO A 30 1.10 17.43 -1.04
C PRO A 30 0.77 16.18 -1.87
N PHE A 31 1.78 15.68 -2.58
CA PHE A 31 1.73 14.38 -3.26
C PHE A 31 2.99 13.56 -2.93
N PRO A 32 2.86 12.31 -2.43
CA PRO A 32 1.62 11.69 -1.97
C PRO A 32 1.05 12.43 -0.74
N ILE A 33 -0.24 12.25 -0.48
CA ILE A 33 -0.85 12.71 0.76
C ILE A 33 -0.36 11.83 1.91
N ASP A 34 0.43 12.43 2.82
CA ASP A 34 1.03 11.75 3.96
C ASP A 34 0.69 12.43 5.29
N GLU A 35 -0.58 12.34 5.68
CA GLU A 35 -1.04 12.78 7.00
C GLU A 35 -1.52 11.58 7.80
N CYS A 36 -0.94 11.37 8.99
CA CYS A 36 -1.39 10.34 9.92
C CYS A 36 -2.28 10.97 10.99
N ALA A 37 -3.57 10.66 10.97
CA ALA A 37 -4.49 11.02 12.04
C ALA A 37 -4.79 9.78 12.88
N SER A 38 -4.39 9.83 14.16
CA SER A 38 -4.62 8.73 15.12
C SER A 38 -5.99 8.80 15.80
N ARG A 39 -6.78 9.86 15.55
CA ARG A 39 -8.10 10.09 16.13
C ARG A 39 -9.09 10.51 15.06
N VAL A 40 -10.33 10.01 15.16
CA VAL A 40 -11.44 10.35 14.25
C VAL A 40 -11.70 11.87 14.18
N GLY A 41 -11.46 12.62 15.26
CA GLY A 41 -11.58 14.07 15.27
C GLY A 41 -10.59 14.77 14.34
N ASP A 42 -9.34 14.31 14.34
CA ASP A 42 -8.27 14.85 13.49
C ASP A 42 -8.53 14.45 12.02
N CYS A 43 -9.02 13.24 11.77
CA CYS A 43 -9.46 12.81 10.43
C CYS A 43 -10.54 13.72 9.85
N MET A 44 -11.47 14.21 10.69
CA MET A 44 -12.56 15.06 10.24
C MET A 44 -12.06 16.41 9.73
N GLU A 45 -11.14 17.06 10.45
CA GLU A 45 -10.58 18.35 10.04
C GLU A 45 -9.82 18.23 8.72
N ILE A 46 -9.04 17.15 8.58
CA ILE A 46 -8.32 16.80 7.35
C ILE A 46 -9.30 16.65 6.18
N VAL A 47 -10.34 15.81 6.34
CA VAL A 47 -11.31 15.54 5.28
C VAL A 47 -12.06 16.80 4.88
N VAL A 48 -12.54 17.60 5.83
CA VAL A 48 -13.23 18.88 5.54
C VAL A 48 -12.38 19.79 4.68
N SER A 49 -11.08 19.91 4.98
CA SER A 49 -10.17 20.77 4.22
C SER A 49 -9.95 20.32 2.76
N ARG A 50 -10.23 19.05 2.47
CA ARG A 50 -9.95 18.40 1.17
C ARG A 50 -11.19 18.22 0.30
N LEU A 51 -12.38 18.11 0.89
CA LEU A 51 -13.65 17.93 0.17
C LEU A 51 -13.88 18.97 -0.93
N GLU A 52 -13.45 20.21 -0.71
CA GLU A 52 -13.61 21.29 -1.70
C GLU A 52 -12.57 21.24 -2.83
N ARG A 53 -11.42 20.61 -2.62
CA ARG A 53 -10.27 20.64 -3.55
C ARG A 53 -10.17 19.39 -4.41
N MET A 54 -10.50 18.24 -3.83
CA MET A 54 -10.34 16.94 -4.49
C MET A 54 -11.17 16.75 -5.77
N PRO A 55 -12.38 17.32 -5.92
CA PRO A 55 -13.08 17.29 -7.21
C PRO A 55 -12.28 17.96 -8.32
N PHE A 56 -11.62 19.09 -8.04
CA PHE A 56 -10.80 19.80 -9.02
C PHE A 56 -9.50 19.04 -9.35
N ILE A 57 -8.84 18.48 -8.33
CA ILE A 57 -7.67 17.62 -8.53
C ILE A 57 -8.04 16.42 -9.41
N ARG A 58 -9.13 15.70 -9.09
CA ARG A 58 -9.59 14.56 -9.90
C ARG A 58 -9.90 14.98 -11.35
N HIS A 59 -10.58 16.10 -11.54
CA HIS A 59 -10.90 16.59 -12.89
C HIS A 59 -9.63 16.91 -13.69
N GLU A 60 -8.70 17.67 -13.12
CA GLU A 60 -7.44 18.01 -13.80
C GLU A 60 -6.58 16.78 -14.07
N THR A 61 -6.58 15.80 -13.16
CA THR A 61 -5.89 14.52 -13.38
C THR A 61 -6.54 13.70 -14.49
N ALA A 62 -7.87 13.66 -14.57
CA ALA A 62 -8.57 12.99 -15.67
C ALA A 62 -8.23 13.62 -17.03
N LEU A 63 -8.14 14.96 -17.09
CA LEU A 63 -7.66 15.67 -18.28
C LEU A 63 -6.20 15.36 -18.60
N ALA A 64 -5.32 15.29 -17.61
CA ALA A 64 -3.91 14.93 -17.80
C ALA A 64 -3.76 13.50 -18.36
N ILE A 65 -4.54 12.54 -17.85
CA ILE A 65 -4.59 11.16 -18.37
C ILE A 65 -5.10 11.17 -19.82
N ALA A 66 -6.18 11.88 -20.11
CA ALA A 66 -6.73 11.95 -21.46
C ALA A 66 -5.75 12.60 -22.46
N ASN A 67 -4.97 13.60 -22.03
CA ASN A 67 -3.91 14.20 -22.85
C ASN A 67 -2.74 13.25 -23.08
N ALA A 68 -2.36 12.44 -22.08
CA ALA A 68 -1.25 11.50 -22.17
C ALA A 68 -1.56 10.27 -23.03
N TYR A 69 -2.78 9.73 -22.94
CA TYR A 69 -3.18 8.47 -23.58
C TYR A 69 -4.17 8.64 -24.74
N GLY A 70 -4.80 9.81 -24.87
CA GLY A 70 -5.88 10.09 -25.81
C GLY A 70 -7.27 9.95 -25.19
N ASN A 71 -8.22 10.76 -25.64
CA ASN A 71 -9.58 10.83 -25.08
C ASN A 71 -10.38 9.52 -25.19
N ASP A 72 -10.10 8.71 -26.22
CA ASP A 72 -10.80 7.43 -26.47
C ASP A 72 -10.05 6.22 -25.87
N SER A 73 -9.00 6.45 -25.08
CA SER A 73 -8.20 5.39 -24.45
C SER A 73 -8.94 4.70 -23.30
N MET A 74 -8.48 3.50 -22.93
CA MET A 74 -9.03 2.78 -21.78
C MET A 74 -8.75 3.54 -20.48
N GLU A 75 -7.59 4.19 -20.38
CA GLU A 75 -7.11 5.00 -19.27
C GLU A 75 -8.02 6.21 -19.06
N ALA A 76 -8.32 6.95 -20.13
CA ALA A 76 -9.24 8.09 -20.08
C ALA A 76 -10.66 7.66 -19.68
N GLY A 77 -11.14 6.52 -20.21
CA GLY A 77 -12.43 5.94 -19.81
C GLY A 77 -12.48 5.56 -18.32
N ALA A 78 -11.41 4.94 -17.80
CA ALA A 78 -11.31 4.57 -16.39
C ALA A 78 -11.20 5.81 -15.47
N ALA A 79 -10.41 6.81 -15.89
CA ALA A 79 -10.28 8.08 -15.19
C ALA A 79 -11.63 8.80 -15.07
N ARG A 80 -12.40 8.83 -16.16
CA ARG A 80 -13.74 9.43 -16.17
C ARG A 80 -14.71 8.70 -15.25
N VAL A 81 -14.62 7.37 -15.13
CA VAL A 81 -15.42 6.60 -14.17
C VAL A 81 -15.11 7.07 -12.73
N VAL A 82 -13.83 7.12 -12.36
CA VAL A 82 -13.40 7.52 -11.00
C VAL A 82 -13.73 8.98 -10.71
N GLU A 83 -13.46 9.88 -11.66
CA GLU A 83 -13.84 11.30 -11.60
C GLU A 83 -15.33 11.45 -11.28
N THR A 84 -16.18 10.74 -12.03
CA THR A 84 -17.64 10.91 -11.96
C THR A 84 -18.23 10.35 -10.67
N VAL A 85 -17.70 9.24 -10.15
CA VAL A 85 -18.22 8.64 -8.89
C VAL A 85 -17.57 9.23 -7.64
N GLY A 86 -16.38 9.81 -7.75
CA GLY A 86 -15.51 10.16 -6.62
C GLY A 86 -16.15 11.10 -5.61
N ASP A 87 -16.86 12.14 -6.06
CA ASP A 87 -17.53 13.08 -5.16
C ASP A 87 -18.56 12.40 -4.26
N ASN A 88 -19.26 11.37 -4.77
CA ASN A 88 -20.20 10.61 -3.94
C ASN A 88 -19.48 9.77 -2.89
N PHE A 89 -18.35 9.15 -3.24
CA PHE A 89 -17.51 8.40 -2.29
C PHE A 89 -17.02 9.31 -1.16
N ASP A 90 -16.49 10.49 -1.52
CA ASP A 90 -16.03 11.50 -0.57
C ASP A 90 -17.14 11.92 0.41
N GLN A 91 -18.34 12.20 -0.09
CA GLN A 91 -19.48 12.62 0.75
C GLN A 91 -20.03 11.50 1.63
N ILE A 92 -20.04 10.25 1.14
CA ILE A 92 -20.44 9.09 1.96
C ILE A 92 -19.42 8.89 3.10
N PHE A 93 -18.12 8.92 2.80
CA PHE A 93 -17.07 8.78 3.81
C PHE A 93 -17.14 9.89 4.87
N PHE A 94 -17.29 11.15 4.43
CA PHE A 94 -17.46 12.29 5.33
C PHE A 94 -18.68 12.12 6.26
N SER A 95 -19.80 11.64 5.71
CA SER A 95 -21.03 11.38 6.48
C SER A 95 -20.84 10.28 7.52
N GLN A 96 -20.03 9.26 7.20
CA GLN A 96 -19.65 8.21 8.14
C GLN A 96 -18.80 8.75 9.29
N LEU A 97 -17.75 9.51 8.99
CA LEU A 97 -16.89 10.14 10.01
C LEU A 97 -17.70 11.03 10.98
N LYS A 98 -18.71 11.75 10.47
CA LYS A 98 -19.49 12.74 11.25
C LYS A 98 -20.34 12.09 12.33
N GLN A 99 -20.80 10.87 12.12
CA GLN A 99 -21.83 10.28 12.96
C GLN A 99 -21.32 9.52 14.19
N LYS A 100 -19.99 9.35 14.36
CA LYS A 100 -19.30 8.62 15.44
C LYS A 100 -19.86 7.19 15.69
N ASN A 101 -18.98 6.20 15.69
CA ASN A 101 -19.38 4.86 15.27
C ASN A 101 -19.69 3.85 16.40
N ASP A 102 -20.81 4.01 17.09
CA ASP A 102 -21.21 3.04 18.14
C ASP A 102 -21.87 1.77 17.56
N ASN A 103 -22.56 1.85 16.42
CA ASN A 103 -23.22 0.72 15.75
C ASN A 103 -22.98 0.71 14.23
N PRO A 104 -22.73 -0.45 13.59
CA PRO A 104 -22.59 -0.53 12.13
C PRO A 104 -23.88 -0.11 11.42
N LYS A 105 -23.77 0.57 10.28
CA LYS A 105 -24.87 1.06 9.42
C LYS A 105 -24.53 0.91 7.92
N SER A 106 -25.52 0.77 7.05
CA SER A 106 -25.33 0.84 5.59
C SER A 106 -24.99 2.29 5.16
N TRP A 107 -24.41 2.49 3.97
CA TRP A 107 -24.15 3.84 3.43
C TRP A 107 -25.40 4.72 3.41
N ARG A 108 -26.54 4.14 3.03
CA ARG A 108 -27.84 4.82 3.01
C ARG A 108 -28.32 5.24 4.40
N GLN A 109 -28.00 4.45 5.43
CA GLN A 109 -28.32 4.74 6.82
C GLN A 109 -27.41 5.83 7.42
N TYR A 110 -26.20 6.04 6.88
CA TYR A 110 -25.41 7.22 7.20
C TYR A 110 -25.97 8.44 6.50
N ASP A 111 -25.99 8.43 5.17
CA ASP A 111 -26.60 9.51 4.42
C ASP A 111 -27.25 8.99 3.14
N SER A 112 -28.58 9.09 3.12
CA SER A 112 -29.38 8.63 2.00
C SER A 112 -29.19 9.47 0.73
N LEU A 113 -28.77 10.73 0.85
CA LEU A 113 -28.67 11.65 -0.28
C LEU A 113 -27.45 11.36 -1.18
N PRO A 114 -26.20 11.37 -0.70
CA PRO A 114 -25.04 11.06 -1.55
C PRO A 114 -25.08 9.59 -2.01
N THR A 115 -25.67 8.69 -1.23
CA THR A 115 -25.88 7.30 -1.64
C THR A 115 -26.87 7.18 -2.80
N ALA A 116 -27.99 7.93 -2.78
CA ALA A 116 -28.94 7.95 -3.89
C ALA A 116 -28.34 8.62 -5.14
N HIS A 117 -27.54 9.68 -4.97
CA HIS A 117 -26.80 10.32 -6.04
C HIS A 117 -25.77 9.37 -6.67
N LEU A 118 -25.05 8.57 -5.89
CA LEU A 118 -24.15 7.53 -6.42
C LEU A 118 -24.90 6.55 -7.32
N VAL A 119 -26.06 6.04 -6.88
CA VAL A 119 -26.89 5.13 -7.67
C VAL A 119 -27.34 5.77 -8.99
N SER A 120 -27.76 7.04 -8.96
CA SER A 120 -28.13 7.78 -10.18
C SER A 120 -26.94 7.99 -11.11
N THR A 121 -25.79 8.35 -10.55
CA THR A 121 -24.54 8.61 -11.25
C THR A 121 -24.04 7.36 -11.98
N ILE A 122 -24.06 6.21 -11.30
CA ILE A 122 -23.68 4.92 -11.91
C ILE A 122 -24.62 4.58 -13.07
N LYS A 123 -25.95 4.78 -12.92
CA LYS A 123 -26.90 4.53 -14.02
C LYS A 123 -26.62 5.42 -15.22
N ALA A 124 -26.31 6.69 -15.00
CA ALA A 124 -25.96 7.63 -16.06
C ALA A 124 -24.66 7.21 -16.76
N LEU A 125 -23.62 6.85 -16.01
CA LEU A 125 -22.36 6.33 -16.55
C LEU A 125 -22.57 5.11 -17.43
N GLN A 126 -23.34 4.12 -16.96
CA GLN A 126 -23.65 2.90 -17.71
C GLN A 126 -24.47 3.14 -18.99
N GLN A 127 -25.09 4.32 -19.13
CA GLN A 127 -25.87 4.76 -20.29
C GLN A 127 -25.10 5.76 -21.18
N ASP A 128 -23.93 6.21 -20.74
CA ASP A 128 -23.11 7.15 -21.50
C ASP A 128 -22.50 6.46 -22.73
N LYS A 129 -22.96 6.88 -23.91
CA LYS A 129 -22.49 6.35 -25.20
C LYS A 129 -21.00 6.57 -25.43
N THR A 130 -20.41 7.60 -24.83
CA THR A 130 -18.98 7.88 -24.95
C THR A 130 -18.12 6.87 -24.20
N LEU A 131 -18.69 6.15 -23.22
CA LEU A 131 -18.02 5.09 -22.48
C LEU A 131 -18.35 3.68 -23.00
N GLU A 132 -19.16 3.56 -24.07
CA GLU A 132 -19.60 2.25 -24.59
C GLU A 132 -18.41 1.38 -25.02
N SER A 133 -17.44 1.97 -25.74
CA SER A 133 -16.22 1.26 -26.15
C SER A 133 -15.35 0.89 -24.95
N HIS A 134 -15.24 1.77 -23.95
CA HIS A 134 -14.52 1.47 -22.71
C HIS A 134 -15.14 0.25 -22.00
N PHE A 135 -16.46 0.22 -21.80
CA PHE A 135 -17.12 -0.91 -21.14
C PHE A 135 -17.12 -2.19 -21.98
N ALA A 136 -17.06 -2.09 -23.31
CA ALA A 136 -16.91 -3.26 -24.17
C ALA A 136 -15.52 -3.90 -24.03
N ASN A 137 -14.48 -3.07 -23.92
CA ASN A 137 -13.08 -3.52 -23.80
C ASN A 137 -12.67 -3.83 -22.34
N ASN A 138 -13.36 -3.24 -21.37
CA ASN A 138 -13.17 -3.43 -19.93
C ASN A 138 -14.51 -3.75 -19.23
N PRO A 139 -15.14 -4.91 -19.53
CA PRO A 139 -16.42 -5.29 -18.95
C PRO A 139 -16.39 -5.43 -17.43
N GLU A 140 -15.21 -5.67 -16.85
CA GLU A 140 -14.99 -5.75 -15.41
C GLU A 140 -15.41 -4.45 -14.71
N THR A 141 -15.02 -3.28 -15.23
CA THR A 141 -15.43 -1.97 -14.69
C THR A 141 -16.95 -1.84 -14.64
N ARG A 142 -17.64 -2.26 -15.71
CA ARG A 142 -19.10 -2.19 -15.77
C ARG A 142 -19.75 -3.09 -14.71
N ARG A 143 -19.17 -4.27 -14.48
CA ARG A 143 -19.64 -5.22 -13.47
C ARG A 143 -19.41 -4.68 -12.06
N MET A 144 -18.24 -4.11 -11.77
CA MET A 144 -17.95 -3.46 -10.49
C MET A 144 -18.95 -2.34 -10.18
N LEU A 145 -19.24 -1.47 -11.16
CA LEU A 145 -20.24 -0.41 -11.01
C LEU A 145 -21.63 -0.98 -10.70
N GLU A 146 -22.01 -2.12 -11.29
CA GLU A 146 -23.27 -2.79 -10.98
C GLU A 146 -23.31 -3.30 -9.53
N ILE A 147 -22.21 -3.89 -9.06
CA ILE A 147 -22.06 -4.35 -7.67
C ILE A 147 -22.21 -3.17 -6.70
N LEU A 148 -21.50 -2.06 -6.95
CA LEU A 148 -21.58 -0.86 -6.12
C LEU A 148 -22.98 -0.24 -6.08
N LYS A 149 -23.65 -0.18 -7.23
CA LYS A 149 -25.02 0.32 -7.31
C LYS A 149 -25.96 -0.53 -6.45
N ASN A 150 -25.77 -1.86 -6.46
CA ASN A 150 -26.54 -2.78 -5.63
C ASN A 150 -26.20 -2.63 -4.14
N LEU A 151 -24.92 -2.47 -3.79
CA LEU A 151 -24.47 -2.21 -2.44
C LEU A 151 -25.08 -0.92 -1.88
N ALA A 152 -24.98 0.18 -2.61
CA ALA A 152 -25.56 1.47 -2.26
C ALA A 152 -27.08 1.43 -2.11
N SER A 153 -27.75 0.46 -2.75
CA SER A 153 -29.22 0.31 -2.71
C SER A 153 -29.71 -0.67 -1.64
N ARG A 154 -28.83 -1.38 -0.92
CA ARG A 154 -29.17 -2.43 0.04
C ARG A 154 -28.87 -1.98 1.48
N ASP A 155 -29.65 -2.51 2.42
CA ASP A 155 -29.40 -2.41 3.87
C ASP A 155 -28.76 -3.70 4.43
N ASP A 156 -28.43 -4.66 3.56
CA ASP A 156 -28.02 -6.01 3.95
C ASP A 156 -26.51 -6.12 4.17
N ARG A 157 -26.17 -6.60 5.36
CA ARG A 157 -24.82 -6.72 5.93
C ARG A 157 -24.21 -8.10 5.71
N ASN A 158 -24.98 -9.08 5.23
CA ASN A 158 -24.57 -10.49 5.19
C ASN A 158 -23.88 -10.92 3.89
N GLN A 159 -23.56 -9.99 2.98
CA GLN A 159 -22.95 -10.27 1.67
C GLN A 159 -21.60 -9.58 1.47
N LEU A 160 -20.99 -9.04 2.54
CA LEU A 160 -19.80 -8.20 2.47
C LEU A 160 -18.58 -8.95 1.94
N ASP A 161 -18.29 -10.12 2.51
CA ASP A 161 -17.18 -10.97 2.07
C ASP A 161 -17.35 -11.32 0.59
N THR A 162 -18.54 -11.78 0.19
CA THR A 162 -18.83 -12.13 -1.20
C THR A 162 -18.71 -10.95 -2.17
N ILE A 163 -19.15 -9.75 -1.77
CA ILE A 163 -19.05 -8.54 -2.59
C ILE A 163 -17.59 -8.12 -2.73
N THR A 164 -16.82 -8.18 -1.64
CA THR A 164 -15.41 -7.80 -1.64
C THR A 164 -14.59 -8.77 -2.48
N ASP A 165 -14.83 -10.07 -2.34
CA ASP A 165 -14.22 -11.13 -3.16
C ASP A 165 -14.55 -10.95 -4.66
N GLU A 166 -15.79 -10.58 -5.00
CA GLU A 166 -16.18 -10.34 -6.40
C GLU A 166 -15.49 -9.09 -6.97
N LEU A 167 -15.42 -7.98 -6.22
CA LEU A 167 -14.72 -6.76 -6.63
C LEU A 167 -13.22 -7.02 -6.81
N GLU A 168 -12.61 -7.75 -5.88
CA GLU A 168 -11.22 -8.17 -5.94
C GLU A 168 -10.94 -9.03 -7.18
N THR A 169 -11.76 -10.06 -7.42
CA THR A 169 -11.60 -10.96 -8.58
C THR A 169 -11.64 -10.19 -9.89
N LEU A 170 -12.54 -9.22 -10.00
CA LEU A 170 -12.64 -8.35 -11.17
C LEU A 170 -11.40 -7.47 -11.32
N ALA A 171 -10.87 -6.91 -10.23
CA ALA A 171 -9.67 -6.09 -10.26
C ALA A 171 -8.43 -6.89 -10.70
N ILE A 172 -8.27 -8.09 -10.16
CA ILE A 172 -7.20 -9.02 -10.54
C ILE A 172 -7.34 -9.41 -12.02
N SER A 173 -8.56 -9.62 -12.53
CA SER A 173 -8.81 -9.89 -13.96
C SER A 173 -8.36 -8.73 -14.85
N GLN A 174 -8.70 -7.48 -14.48
CA GLN A 174 -8.25 -6.29 -15.19
C GLN A 174 -6.72 -6.20 -15.21
N TYR A 175 -6.10 -6.42 -14.05
CA TYR A 175 -4.65 -6.39 -13.90
C TYR A 175 -3.97 -7.42 -14.80
N LYS A 176 -4.37 -8.70 -14.73
CA LYS A 176 -3.82 -9.79 -15.57
C LYS A 176 -3.99 -9.51 -17.07
N ALA A 177 -5.07 -8.81 -17.44
CA ALA A 177 -5.33 -8.40 -18.81
C ALA A 177 -4.61 -7.10 -19.23
N ARG A 178 -3.73 -6.53 -18.38
CA ARG A 178 -3.01 -5.27 -18.60
C ARG A 178 -3.92 -4.08 -18.89
N LYS A 179 -5.08 -4.05 -18.24
CA LYS A 179 -6.02 -2.94 -18.34
C LYS A 179 -5.84 -1.99 -17.16
N PRO A 180 -6.25 -0.72 -17.29
CA PRO A 180 -6.46 0.16 -16.14
C PRO A 180 -7.41 -0.51 -15.14
N VAL A 181 -7.00 -0.52 -13.86
CA VAL A 181 -7.73 -1.19 -12.79
C VAL A 181 -8.45 -0.13 -11.98
N VAL A 182 -9.78 -0.16 -12.01
CA VAL A 182 -10.60 0.67 -11.13
C VAL A 182 -10.83 -0.14 -9.86
N LEU A 183 -10.17 0.26 -8.77
CA LEU A 183 -10.30 -0.41 -7.49
C LEU A 183 -11.44 0.24 -6.72
N PHE A 184 -12.37 -0.59 -6.28
CA PHE A 184 -13.37 -0.21 -5.29
C PHE A 184 -13.16 -1.10 -4.08
N LEU A 185 -12.54 -0.53 -3.05
CA LEU A 185 -12.19 -1.27 -1.86
C LEU A 185 -13.16 -0.91 -0.75
N LEU A 186 -13.44 -1.92 0.06
CA LEU A 186 -14.38 -1.83 1.15
C LEU A 186 -13.63 -2.35 2.38
N SER A 187 -13.15 -1.43 3.21
CA SER A 187 -12.38 -1.73 4.42
C SER A 187 -12.90 -0.91 5.62
N ASP A 188 -12.50 -1.23 6.84
CA ASP A 188 -13.01 -0.62 8.08
C ASP A 188 -11.92 0.09 8.91
N TRP A 189 -10.87 0.56 8.23
CA TRP A 189 -9.62 1.01 8.84
C TRP A 189 -9.74 2.24 9.74
N TYR A 190 -10.41 3.30 9.29
CA TYR A 190 -10.43 4.59 9.99
C TYR A 190 -11.48 4.67 11.09
N LEU A 191 -12.59 3.94 10.95
CA LEU A 191 -13.71 4.01 11.86
C LEU A 191 -13.63 2.96 12.98
N ARG A 192 -12.95 1.82 12.76
CA ARG A 192 -12.82 0.72 13.75
C ARG A 192 -11.51 -0.09 13.60
N PRO A 193 -10.34 0.46 13.97
CA PRO A 193 -9.05 -0.25 13.83
C PRO A 193 -8.89 -1.53 14.69
N ASN A 194 -9.81 -1.80 15.64
CA ASN A 194 -9.76 -2.97 16.54
C ASN A 194 -10.67 -4.12 16.07
N ARG A 195 -10.10 -5.06 15.31
CA ARG A 195 -10.76 -6.27 14.75
C ARG A 195 -11.31 -7.29 15.76
N ARG A 196 -11.12 -7.10 17.07
CA ARG A 196 -11.26 -8.21 18.04
C ARG A 196 -12.66 -8.51 18.58
N THR A 197 -13.70 -7.71 18.32
CA THR A 197 -14.95 -7.90 19.10
C THR A 197 -16.31 -7.70 18.44
N HIS A 198 -16.45 -7.35 17.16
CA HIS A 198 -17.82 -7.03 16.67
C HIS A 198 -18.10 -7.55 15.26
N GLY A 199 -19.01 -8.52 15.20
CA GLY A 199 -19.68 -8.88 13.96
C GLY A 199 -20.40 -7.69 13.34
N ILE A 200 -20.44 -7.70 12.00
CA ILE A 200 -20.95 -6.67 11.09
C ILE A 200 -19.97 -5.49 10.94
N GLU A 201 -19.12 -5.60 9.93
CA GLU A 201 -18.14 -4.60 9.53
C GLU A 201 -18.81 -3.42 8.82
N LEU A 202 -18.18 -2.26 8.93
CA LEU A 202 -18.55 -1.06 8.20
C LEU A 202 -17.75 -1.00 6.91
N LEU A 203 -18.39 -0.67 5.79
CA LEU A 203 -17.63 -0.41 4.57
C LEU A 203 -17.29 1.08 4.51
N GLU A 204 -16.03 1.41 4.62
CA GLU A 204 -15.53 2.71 4.20
C GLU A 204 -15.51 2.72 2.66
N PRO A 205 -16.15 3.70 2.01
CA PRO A 205 -16.06 3.82 0.57
C PRO A 205 -14.63 4.20 0.21
N ASP A 206 -13.98 3.40 -0.62
CA ASP A 206 -12.65 3.68 -1.17
C ASP A 206 -12.67 3.42 -2.67
N CYS A 207 -12.21 4.39 -3.46
CA CYS A 207 -12.10 4.26 -4.90
C CYS A 207 -10.74 4.77 -5.37
N ARG A 208 -10.09 3.99 -6.24
CA ARG A 208 -8.78 4.30 -6.80
C ARG A 208 -8.69 3.92 -8.27
N LEU A 209 -7.88 4.65 -9.03
CA LEU A 209 -7.42 4.21 -10.35
C LEU A 209 -5.96 3.80 -10.27
N VAL A 210 -5.69 2.55 -10.63
CA VAL A 210 -4.32 2.03 -10.80
C VAL A 210 -4.05 1.78 -12.27
N LEU A 211 -3.02 2.42 -12.80
CA LEU A 211 -2.54 2.17 -14.16
C LEU A 211 -1.48 1.07 -14.15
N PRO A 212 -1.59 0.05 -15.01
CA PRO A 212 -0.58 -1.00 -15.07
C PRO A 212 0.74 -0.42 -15.54
N PHE A 213 1.85 -1.02 -15.10
CA PHE A 213 3.14 -0.71 -15.69
C PHE A 213 3.20 -1.09 -17.16
N LYS A 214 4.28 -0.65 -17.81
CA LYS A 214 4.62 -1.10 -19.16
C LYS A 214 4.68 -2.63 -19.23
N PRO A 215 4.36 -3.22 -20.39
CA PRO A 215 4.32 -4.67 -20.55
C PRO A 215 5.53 -5.40 -19.97
N GLU A 216 6.75 -4.93 -20.21
CA GLU A 216 7.98 -5.62 -19.78
C GLU A 216 8.10 -5.65 -18.25
N VAL A 217 7.72 -4.56 -17.59
CA VAL A 217 7.76 -4.46 -16.12
C VAL A 217 6.60 -5.25 -15.52
N HIS A 218 5.41 -5.19 -16.12
CA HIS A 218 4.24 -5.93 -15.66
C HIS A 218 4.47 -7.45 -15.68
N GLU A 219 5.01 -7.99 -16.77
CA GLU A 219 5.33 -9.43 -16.86
C GLU A 219 6.42 -9.80 -15.83
N ALA A 220 7.46 -8.98 -15.69
CA ALA A 220 8.49 -9.20 -14.67
C ALA A 220 7.92 -9.19 -13.24
N MET A 221 6.88 -8.39 -12.97
CA MET A 221 6.20 -8.38 -11.68
C MET A 221 5.33 -9.61 -11.46
N ILE A 222 4.65 -10.13 -12.49
CA ILE A 222 3.94 -11.40 -12.39
C ILE A 222 4.92 -12.53 -12.07
N ASP A 223 6.02 -12.63 -12.81
CA ASP A 223 7.07 -13.63 -12.59
C ASP A 223 7.66 -13.52 -11.17
N PHE A 224 7.89 -12.29 -10.70
CA PHE A 224 8.39 -12.05 -9.36
C PHE A 224 7.38 -12.46 -8.29
N VAL A 225 6.10 -12.11 -8.44
CA VAL A 225 5.03 -12.53 -7.52
C VAL A 225 4.99 -14.06 -7.43
N ASP A 226 5.07 -14.77 -8.55
CA ASP A 226 5.10 -16.24 -8.55
C ASP A 226 6.36 -16.83 -7.92
N ARG A 227 7.51 -16.16 -8.05
CA ARG A 227 8.72 -16.54 -7.32
C ARG A 227 8.57 -16.29 -5.82
N ALA A 228 8.10 -15.12 -5.43
CA ALA A 228 7.92 -14.72 -4.04
C ALA A 228 7.01 -15.69 -3.27
N LYS A 229 5.95 -16.18 -3.91
CA LYS A 229 5.10 -17.26 -3.37
C LYS A 229 5.89 -18.53 -3.03
N ARG A 230 6.78 -18.97 -3.92
CA ARG A 230 7.62 -20.16 -3.71
C ARG A 230 8.62 -19.93 -2.58
N ASP A 231 9.17 -18.74 -2.48
CA ASP A 231 10.15 -18.37 -1.46
C ASP A 231 9.49 -18.27 -0.07
N LEU A 232 8.22 -17.84 0.01
CA LEU A 232 7.44 -17.74 1.24
C LEU A 232 6.85 -19.09 1.70
N ALA A 233 6.51 -19.98 0.77
CA ALA A 233 5.85 -21.27 1.07
C ALA A 233 6.50 -22.11 2.21
N PRO A 234 7.84 -22.15 2.38
CA PRO A 234 8.46 -22.87 3.48
C PRO A 234 8.14 -22.33 4.88
N PHE A 235 7.75 -21.06 4.99
CA PHE A 235 7.51 -20.37 6.27
C PHE A 235 6.06 -20.46 6.75
N TYR A 236 5.13 -20.80 5.86
CA TYR A 236 3.70 -20.82 6.14
C TYR A 236 3.14 -22.23 5.95
N PRO A 237 2.75 -22.92 7.04
CA PRO A 237 2.35 -24.32 6.98
C PRO A 237 1.02 -24.55 6.25
N ASN A 238 0.16 -23.52 6.10
CA ASN A 238 -1.11 -23.60 5.38
C ASN A 238 -1.44 -22.24 4.74
N PRO A 239 -1.72 -22.15 3.42
CA PRO A 239 -2.20 -20.91 2.83
C PRO A 239 -3.58 -20.53 3.40
N LYS A 240 -3.83 -19.22 3.58
CA LYS A 240 -5.12 -18.69 4.08
C LYS A 240 -6.27 -18.99 3.13
N TRP A 241 -5.96 -19.08 1.83
CA TRP A 241 -6.93 -19.20 0.74
C TRP A 241 -6.67 -20.42 -0.14
N LYS A 242 -7.75 -20.92 -0.75
CA LYS A 242 -7.68 -21.98 -1.78
C LYS A 242 -7.19 -21.46 -3.13
N GLU A 243 -7.40 -20.17 -3.37
CA GLU A 243 -7.01 -19.47 -4.59
C GLU A 243 -5.62 -18.89 -4.41
N GLU A 244 -4.85 -18.84 -5.50
CA GLU A 244 -3.47 -18.34 -5.44
C GLU A 244 -3.44 -16.81 -5.32
N PRO A 245 -2.71 -16.25 -4.34
CA PRO A 245 -2.67 -14.81 -4.14
C PRO A 245 -2.15 -14.10 -5.40
N THR A 246 -2.75 -12.97 -5.77
CA THR A 246 -2.28 -12.15 -6.91
C THR A 246 -2.24 -10.69 -6.51
N GLY A 247 -1.16 -10.00 -6.88
CA GLY A 247 -1.02 -8.56 -6.64
C GLY A 247 -1.50 -7.71 -7.81
N VAL A 248 -2.21 -6.62 -7.53
CA VAL A 248 -2.44 -5.50 -8.45
C VAL A 248 -1.34 -4.47 -8.20
N ILE A 249 -0.33 -4.42 -9.09
CA ILE A 249 0.85 -3.57 -8.90
C ILE A 249 0.94 -2.54 -10.03
N GLY A 250 0.88 -1.26 -9.72
CA GLY A 250 0.87 -0.22 -10.74
C GLY A 250 0.91 1.19 -10.16
N ASP A 251 0.70 2.21 -10.98
CA ASP A 251 0.64 3.57 -10.48
C ASP A 251 -0.75 3.93 -10.02
N ALA A 252 -0.91 4.27 -8.74
CA ALA A 252 -2.13 4.91 -8.28
C ALA A 252 -2.14 6.36 -8.77
N VAL A 253 -3.16 6.75 -9.53
CA VAL A 253 -3.22 8.09 -10.17
C VAL A 253 -4.46 8.88 -9.82
N MET A 254 -5.50 8.25 -9.26
CA MET A 254 -6.72 8.95 -8.82
C MET A 254 -7.31 8.26 -7.59
N TRP A 255 -7.97 9.04 -6.72
CA TRP A 255 -8.48 8.57 -5.42
C TRP A 255 -9.78 9.27 -5.00
N ALA A 256 -10.59 8.57 -4.19
CA ALA A 256 -11.75 9.12 -3.51
C ALA A 256 -12.08 8.31 -2.24
N GLY A 257 -12.91 8.89 -1.36
CA GLY A 257 -13.40 8.24 -0.15
C GLY A 257 -12.37 8.25 0.99
N SER A 258 -12.09 7.10 1.59
CA SER A 258 -11.15 6.97 2.71
C SER A 258 -9.72 7.49 2.40
N GLN A 259 -9.34 7.47 1.12
CA GLN A 259 -8.08 8.04 0.61
C GLN A 259 -7.97 9.57 0.80
N LEU A 260 -9.06 10.24 1.17
CA LEU A 260 -9.05 11.65 1.58
C LEU A 260 -8.27 11.89 2.86
N VAL A 261 -7.91 10.88 3.66
CA VAL A 261 -7.08 11.04 4.87
C VAL A 261 -5.60 10.84 4.54
N SER A 262 -5.29 9.73 3.91
CA SER A 262 -3.93 9.34 3.53
C SER A 262 -4.01 8.37 2.37
N TYR A 263 -3.03 8.44 1.47
CA TYR A 263 -2.91 7.44 0.42
C TYR A 263 -2.35 6.14 0.96
N THR A 264 -3.08 5.06 0.73
CA THR A 264 -2.66 3.69 1.07
C THR A 264 -1.76 3.19 -0.05
N VAL A 265 -0.50 2.94 0.28
CA VAL A 265 0.54 2.52 -0.68
C VAL A 265 0.39 1.05 -1.04
N GLY A 266 0.10 0.20 -0.06
CA GLY A 266 -0.22 -1.20 -0.24
C GLY A 266 -1.23 -1.66 0.81
N GLU A 267 -2.08 -2.61 0.42
CA GLU A 267 -2.89 -3.37 1.36
C GLU A 267 -3.26 -4.74 0.77
N ALA A 268 -3.27 -5.74 1.63
CA ALA A 268 -3.96 -6.99 1.38
C ALA A 268 -5.47 -6.74 1.28
N PHE A 269 -6.09 -7.32 0.25
CA PHE A 269 -7.54 -7.35 0.13
C PHE A 269 -8.15 -8.25 1.22
N ASN A 270 -9.45 -8.14 1.47
CA ASN A 270 -10.13 -9.03 2.41
C ASN A 270 -10.10 -10.49 1.94
N GLY A 271 -10.01 -10.73 0.62
CA GLY A 271 -9.78 -12.04 0.00
C GLY A 271 -8.30 -12.38 -0.12
N HIS A 272 -7.86 -12.86 -1.30
CA HIS A 272 -6.57 -13.52 -1.51
C HIS A 272 -5.49 -12.65 -2.15
N GLY A 273 -5.83 -11.51 -2.74
CA GLY A 273 -4.90 -10.61 -3.41
C GLY A 273 -4.44 -9.44 -2.54
N PHE A 274 -3.68 -8.56 -3.17
CA PHE A 274 -3.23 -7.30 -2.59
C PHE A 274 -3.15 -6.24 -3.69
N MET A 275 -3.05 -4.96 -3.32
CA MET A 275 -2.51 -3.95 -4.24
C MET A 275 -1.25 -3.32 -3.69
N PHE A 276 -0.42 -2.81 -4.61
CA PHE A 276 0.72 -1.97 -4.29
C PHE A 276 0.93 -0.88 -5.34
N ALA A 277 1.18 0.34 -4.88
CA ALA A 277 1.38 1.53 -5.71
C ALA A 277 2.68 2.25 -5.36
N PRO A 278 3.82 1.90 -5.99
CA PRO A 278 5.13 2.45 -5.61
C PRO A 278 5.29 3.94 -5.85
N ASN A 279 4.51 4.53 -6.76
CA ASN A 279 4.59 5.96 -7.08
C ASN A 279 4.13 6.87 -5.93
N ILE A 280 3.42 6.32 -4.94
CA ILE A 280 2.96 7.04 -3.75
C ILE A 280 3.68 6.56 -2.47
N LEU A 281 4.80 5.84 -2.62
CA LEU A 281 5.56 5.32 -1.49
C LEU A 281 6.24 6.45 -0.69
N LYS A 282 5.84 6.60 0.57
CA LYS A 282 6.25 7.69 1.47
C LYS A 282 7.68 7.57 1.98
N SER A 283 8.17 6.34 2.13
CA SER A 283 9.52 6.05 2.61
C SER A 283 10.63 6.39 1.61
N TYR A 284 10.28 6.66 0.33
CA TYR A 284 11.24 6.89 -0.74
C TYR A 284 12.27 7.99 -0.43
N ARG A 285 11.83 9.15 0.11
CA ARG A 285 12.74 10.25 0.47
C ARG A 285 13.73 9.85 1.58
N ARG A 286 13.27 9.05 2.54
CA ARG A 286 14.12 8.55 3.64
C ARG A 286 15.17 7.58 3.11
N ILE A 287 14.78 6.71 2.19
CA ILE A 287 15.70 5.80 1.53
C ILE A 287 16.78 6.58 0.77
N VAL A 288 16.41 7.59 -0.03
CA VAL A 288 17.38 8.46 -0.70
C VAL A 288 18.37 9.10 0.29
N ASP A 289 17.89 9.62 1.43
CA ASP A 289 18.76 10.17 2.49
C ASP A 289 19.71 9.10 3.08
N ILE A 290 19.27 7.85 3.25
CA ILE A 290 20.15 6.76 3.70
C ILE A 290 21.27 6.50 2.70
N PHE A 291 20.96 6.45 1.40
CA PHE A 291 21.97 6.31 0.35
C PHE A 291 22.97 7.47 0.37
N GLU A 292 22.49 8.72 0.45
CA GLU A 292 23.34 9.91 0.54
C GLU A 292 24.25 9.89 1.79
N ARG A 293 23.70 9.59 2.96
CA ARG A 293 24.46 9.52 4.22
C ARG A 293 25.49 8.39 4.23
N ALA A 294 25.25 7.34 3.45
CA ALA A 294 26.17 6.23 3.25
C ALA A 294 27.22 6.48 2.15
N ASP A 295 27.21 7.65 1.50
CA ASP A 295 28.05 7.97 0.34
C ASP A 295 27.86 6.97 -0.82
N LEU A 296 26.61 6.51 -1.00
CA LEU A 296 26.17 5.58 -2.03
C LEU A 296 25.37 6.32 -3.10
N SER A 297 25.48 5.86 -4.35
CA SER A 297 24.59 6.31 -5.41
C SER A 297 23.24 5.60 -5.28
N VAL A 298 22.14 6.34 -5.38
CA VAL A 298 20.79 5.75 -5.43
C VAL A 298 20.66 4.93 -6.71
N PRO A 299 20.35 3.62 -6.64
CA PRO A 299 20.16 2.81 -7.83
C PRO A 299 19.00 3.31 -8.69
N ASP A 300 19.15 3.25 -10.02
CA ASP A 300 18.09 3.64 -10.97
C ASP A 300 16.78 2.84 -10.75
N ASP A 301 16.89 1.63 -10.20
CA ASP A 301 15.80 0.69 -9.92
C ASP A 301 15.44 0.57 -8.43
N VAL A 302 15.86 1.52 -7.58
CA VAL A 302 15.60 1.52 -6.13
C VAL A 302 14.11 1.32 -5.79
N LEU A 303 13.20 1.92 -6.59
CA LEU A 303 11.75 1.75 -6.44
C LEU A 303 11.33 0.30 -6.67
N MET A 304 11.97 -0.39 -7.62
CA MET A 304 11.70 -1.81 -7.87
C MET A 304 12.22 -2.69 -6.74
N GLY A 305 13.35 -2.32 -6.13
CA GLY A 305 13.81 -2.92 -4.87
C GLY A 305 12.75 -2.86 -3.78
N LEU A 306 12.09 -1.71 -3.62
CA LEU A 306 11.00 -1.50 -2.66
C LEU A 306 9.73 -2.27 -3.02
N VAL A 307 9.34 -2.28 -4.28
CA VAL A 307 8.22 -3.10 -4.77
C VAL A 307 8.41 -4.56 -4.34
N ARG A 308 9.62 -5.11 -4.48
CA ARG A 308 9.90 -6.48 -4.07
C ARG A 308 9.68 -6.70 -2.56
N GLN A 309 10.05 -5.73 -1.72
CA GLN A 309 9.83 -5.82 -0.27
C GLN A 309 8.35 -5.85 0.07
N TYR A 310 7.59 -4.92 -0.47
CA TYR A 310 6.16 -4.85 -0.22
C TYR A 310 5.41 -6.06 -0.77
N VAL A 311 5.79 -6.58 -1.94
CA VAL A 311 5.18 -7.81 -2.47
C VAL A 311 5.40 -8.99 -1.52
N TYR A 312 6.60 -9.17 -0.95
CA TYR A 312 6.82 -10.21 0.05
C TYR A 312 5.96 -9.99 1.31
N HIS A 313 5.89 -8.76 1.81
CA HIS A 313 5.11 -8.41 3.01
C HIS A 313 3.61 -8.69 2.80
N GLU A 314 3.03 -8.15 1.72
CA GLU A 314 1.60 -8.30 1.42
C GLU A 314 1.23 -9.76 1.09
N LEU A 315 2.08 -10.48 0.33
CA LEU A 315 1.87 -11.91 0.13
C LEU A 315 1.92 -12.68 1.45
N GLY A 316 2.77 -12.29 2.39
CA GLY A 316 2.84 -12.87 3.73
C GLY A 316 1.48 -12.86 4.44
N HIS A 317 0.71 -11.76 4.34
CA HIS A 317 -0.66 -11.67 4.87
C HIS A 317 -1.63 -12.65 4.20
N SER A 318 -1.42 -12.98 2.92
CA SER A 318 -2.23 -13.95 2.18
C SER A 318 -1.94 -15.42 2.57
N TYR A 319 -0.85 -15.71 3.27
CA TYR A 319 -0.49 -17.06 3.69
C TYR A 319 -0.79 -17.39 5.16
N PHE A 320 -1.32 -16.44 5.95
CA PHE A 320 -1.41 -16.59 7.41
C PHE A 320 -2.86 -16.58 7.97
N LEU A 321 -3.08 -17.22 9.14
CA LEU A 321 -4.39 -17.42 9.82
C LEU A 321 -4.24 -17.30 11.35
N PRO A 322 -5.35 -17.08 12.10
CA PRO A 322 -5.56 -15.93 12.98
C PRO A 322 -4.68 -15.97 14.24
N VAL A 323 -3.62 -15.17 14.25
CA VAL A 323 -2.88 -14.84 15.47
C VAL A 323 -3.05 -13.34 15.72
N ASP A 324 -2.59 -12.84 16.86
CA ASP A 324 -2.56 -11.41 17.15
C ASP A 324 -2.06 -10.63 15.92
N ARG A 325 -2.76 -9.56 15.51
CA ARG A 325 -2.32 -8.67 14.42
C ARG A 325 -0.88 -8.21 14.64
N PHE A 326 -0.50 -7.98 15.89
CA PHE A 326 0.88 -7.71 16.27
C PHE A 326 1.88 -8.79 15.79
N ILE A 327 1.53 -10.07 15.97
CA ILE A 327 2.37 -11.19 15.53
C ILE A 327 2.35 -11.30 14.02
N GLU A 328 1.19 -11.12 13.40
CA GLU A 328 1.03 -11.15 11.94
C GLU A 328 2.01 -10.19 11.25
N GLU A 329 1.95 -8.89 11.57
CA GLU A 329 2.85 -7.87 10.97
C GLU A 329 4.34 -8.19 11.19
N ILE A 330 4.72 -8.63 12.40
CA ILE A 330 6.13 -8.96 12.68
C ILE A 330 6.57 -10.18 11.87
N THR A 331 5.73 -11.20 11.77
CA THR A 331 6.07 -12.40 10.99
C THR A 331 6.16 -12.10 9.49
N THR A 332 5.28 -11.27 8.93
CA THR A 332 5.36 -10.88 7.51
C THR A 332 6.60 -10.04 7.23
N ASP A 333 6.98 -9.13 8.12
CA ASP A 333 8.21 -8.35 7.97
C ASP A 333 9.47 -9.20 8.13
N THR A 334 9.52 -10.10 9.12
CA THR A 334 10.70 -10.97 9.30
C THR A 334 10.91 -11.93 8.13
N THR A 335 9.85 -12.52 7.56
CA THR A 335 9.96 -13.36 6.35
C THR A 335 10.34 -12.54 5.12
N THR A 336 9.84 -11.30 4.99
CA THR A 336 10.24 -10.35 3.96
C THR A 336 11.75 -10.11 3.98
N VAL A 337 12.32 -9.81 5.15
CA VAL A 337 13.77 -9.62 5.32
C VAL A 337 14.53 -10.89 4.97
N ILE A 338 14.07 -12.07 5.43
CA ILE A 338 14.71 -13.36 5.14
C ILE A 338 14.77 -13.62 3.64
N CYS A 339 13.66 -13.47 2.91
CA CYS A 339 13.59 -13.74 1.48
C CYS A 339 14.47 -12.77 0.69
N ILE A 340 14.39 -11.47 0.96
CA ILE A 340 15.12 -10.44 0.20
C ILE A 340 16.61 -10.48 0.49
N MET A 341 17.00 -10.67 1.75
CA MET A 341 18.41 -10.88 2.08
C MET A 341 18.93 -12.18 1.46
N GLY A 342 18.10 -13.22 1.39
CA GLY A 342 18.39 -14.48 0.70
C GLY A 342 18.74 -14.26 -0.77
N ASP A 343 17.91 -13.52 -1.51
CA ASP A 343 18.18 -13.18 -2.91
C ASP A 343 19.50 -12.41 -3.06
N ALA A 344 19.71 -11.40 -2.22
CA ALA A 344 20.89 -10.53 -2.28
C ALA A 344 22.18 -11.30 -1.95
N LEU A 345 22.10 -12.34 -1.12
CA LEU A 345 23.21 -13.24 -0.80
C LEU A 345 23.65 -14.12 -1.97
N GLU A 346 22.81 -14.32 -2.99
CA GLU A 346 23.19 -14.99 -4.25
C GLU A 346 23.79 -14.01 -5.27
N GLY A 347 23.55 -12.71 -5.09
CA GLY A 347 24.01 -11.62 -5.94
C GLY A 347 25.42 -11.12 -5.63
N SER A 348 25.73 -9.93 -6.16
CA SER A 348 26.98 -9.20 -5.93
C SER A 348 27.02 -8.50 -4.56
N ASP A 349 28.19 -8.02 -4.15
CA ASP A 349 28.30 -7.22 -2.92
C ASP A 349 27.59 -5.85 -3.06
N GLU A 350 27.42 -5.36 -4.29
CA GLU A 350 26.61 -4.17 -4.60
C GLU A 350 25.12 -4.46 -4.35
N ASP A 351 24.60 -5.61 -4.82
CA ASP A 351 23.22 -6.03 -4.55
C ASP A 351 22.95 -6.15 -3.05
N LEU A 352 23.92 -6.71 -2.30
CA LEU A 352 23.82 -6.84 -0.85
C LEU A 352 23.88 -5.48 -0.14
N THR A 353 24.75 -4.58 -0.59
CA THR A 353 24.84 -3.20 -0.07
C THR A 353 23.53 -2.45 -0.28
N ASN A 354 23.00 -2.49 -1.51
CA ASN A 354 21.75 -1.82 -1.87
C ASN A 354 20.57 -2.40 -1.07
N THR A 355 20.54 -3.72 -0.90
CA THR A 355 19.50 -4.41 -0.12
C THR A 355 19.53 -4.00 1.35
N ILE A 356 20.71 -3.96 1.98
CA ILE A 356 20.84 -3.52 3.38
C ILE A 356 20.41 -2.05 3.52
N ALA A 357 20.83 -1.18 2.60
CA ALA A 357 20.45 0.24 2.61
C ALA A 357 18.93 0.43 2.45
N LEU A 358 18.31 -0.32 1.53
CA LEU A 358 16.86 -0.33 1.31
C LEU A 358 16.09 -0.79 2.56
N LEU A 359 16.44 -1.95 3.11
CA LEU A 359 15.81 -2.48 4.33
C LEU A 359 15.98 -1.51 5.50
N PHE A 360 17.16 -0.93 5.67
CA PHE A 360 17.39 0.04 6.74
C PHE A 360 16.56 1.31 6.55
N GLY A 361 16.48 1.85 5.33
CA GLY A 361 15.68 3.05 5.05
C GLY A 361 14.18 2.84 5.24
N GLU A 362 13.66 1.67 4.86
CA GLU A 362 12.26 1.31 5.06
C GLU A 362 11.92 1.14 6.54
N TYR A 363 12.64 0.28 7.26
CA TYR A 363 12.33 -0.03 8.66
C TYR A 363 12.73 1.08 9.63
N LEU A 364 13.59 2.03 9.23
CA LEU A 364 13.81 3.24 10.02
C LEU A 364 12.58 4.17 10.01
N PHE A 365 11.61 3.99 9.10
CA PHE A 365 10.48 4.90 8.92
C PHE A 365 9.65 5.10 10.20
N TYR A 366 9.35 4.01 10.92
CA TYR A 366 8.51 4.05 12.12
C TYR A 366 9.28 3.98 13.45
N VAL A 367 10.62 4.07 13.43
CA VAL A 367 11.45 3.95 14.65
C VAL A 367 11.17 5.06 15.67
N ASP A 368 11.00 6.29 15.19
CA ASP A 368 10.71 7.48 16.00
C ASP A 368 9.22 7.84 16.03
N ALA A 369 8.36 7.02 15.42
CA ALA A 369 6.92 7.21 15.48
C ALA A 369 6.42 7.09 16.93
N PRO A 370 5.51 7.98 17.36
CA PRO A 370 4.94 7.91 18.70
C PRO A 370 4.18 6.60 18.89
N GLN A 371 4.19 6.06 20.11
CA GLN A 371 3.39 4.89 20.44
C GLN A 371 1.90 5.18 20.23
N THR A 372 1.23 4.31 19.47
CA THR A 372 -0.22 4.38 19.25
C THR A 372 -0.92 3.42 20.23
N GLY A 373 -1.90 3.94 20.99
CA GLY A 373 -2.70 3.16 21.94
C GLY A 373 -2.00 2.79 23.27
N GLU A 374 -2.75 2.14 24.19
CA GLU A 374 -2.30 1.86 25.56
C GLU A 374 -1.35 0.64 25.69
N ALA A 375 -1.16 -0.15 24.62
CA ALA A 375 -0.54 -1.48 24.72
C ALA A 375 0.67 -1.73 23.79
N ASN A 376 1.19 -0.72 23.09
CA ASN A 376 2.33 -0.86 22.16
C ASN A 376 2.16 -2.04 21.17
N ASN A 377 0.94 -2.25 20.69
CA ASN A 377 0.56 -3.35 19.78
C ASN A 377 0.65 -2.96 18.31
N ASP A 378 1.33 -1.86 18.01
CA ASP A 378 1.54 -1.40 16.64
C ASP A 378 2.61 -2.28 15.98
N GLY A 379 2.15 -3.29 15.23
CA GLY A 379 3.01 -4.27 14.58
C GLY A 379 4.04 -3.62 13.66
N TYR A 380 3.64 -2.61 12.87
CA TYR A 380 4.52 -1.86 11.97
C TYR A 380 5.64 -1.15 12.70
N ARG A 381 5.31 -0.47 13.82
CA ARG A 381 6.32 0.22 14.64
C ARG A 381 7.29 -0.77 15.27
N ILE A 382 6.79 -1.90 15.79
CA ILE A 382 7.63 -2.85 16.52
C ILE A 382 8.51 -3.67 15.58
N SER A 383 8.01 -4.10 14.42
CA SER A 383 8.82 -4.74 13.38
C SER A 383 9.92 -3.79 12.88
N SER A 384 9.58 -2.52 12.65
CA SER A 384 10.51 -1.45 12.27
C SER A 384 11.65 -1.27 13.26
N ILE A 385 11.33 -1.14 14.56
CA ILE A 385 12.35 -1.05 15.62
C ILE A 385 13.19 -2.33 15.64
N PHE A 386 12.55 -3.49 15.67
CA PHE A 386 13.25 -4.76 15.78
C PHE A 386 14.24 -4.98 14.63
N ILE A 387 13.81 -4.81 13.38
CA ILE A 387 14.65 -5.03 12.20
C ILE A 387 15.78 -3.99 12.13
N THR A 388 15.50 -2.72 12.44
CA THR A 388 16.53 -1.68 12.54
C THR A 388 17.60 -2.06 13.57
N GLU A 389 17.19 -2.47 14.78
CA GLU A 389 18.11 -2.91 15.83
C GLU A 389 18.90 -4.15 15.42
N GLN A 390 18.31 -5.10 14.70
CA GLN A 390 19.05 -6.25 14.17
C GLN A 390 20.11 -5.83 13.15
N LEU A 391 19.81 -4.94 12.21
CA LEU A 391 20.77 -4.44 11.23
C LEU A 391 21.96 -3.72 11.90
N LEU A 392 21.72 -3.01 13.00
CA LEU A 392 22.76 -2.38 13.82
C LEU A 392 23.55 -3.40 14.65
N ALA A 393 22.89 -4.32 15.34
CA ALA A 393 23.51 -5.33 16.20
C ALA A 393 24.40 -6.30 15.41
N TYR A 394 24.00 -6.62 14.19
CA TYR A 394 24.80 -7.40 13.24
C TYR A 394 25.87 -6.57 12.53
N HIS A 395 26.03 -5.28 12.86
CA HIS A 395 27.02 -4.40 12.23
C HIS A 395 26.93 -4.41 10.70
N LEU A 396 25.71 -4.50 10.15
CA LEU A 396 25.43 -4.34 8.73
C LEU A 396 25.25 -2.87 8.37
N VAL A 397 24.82 -2.06 9.35
CA VAL A 397 24.81 -0.60 9.31
C VAL A 397 25.54 -0.07 10.53
N GLU A 398 26.42 0.90 10.34
CA GLU A 398 27.06 1.63 11.44
C GLU A 398 26.93 3.14 11.21
N ARG A 399 26.71 3.88 12.30
CA ARG A 399 26.85 5.34 12.31
C ARG A 399 28.28 5.71 12.66
N LEU A 400 28.90 6.49 11.79
CA LEU A 400 30.23 7.05 12.00
C LEU A 400 30.16 8.28 12.91
N SER A 401 31.29 8.65 13.52
CA SER A 401 31.38 9.79 14.44
C SER A 401 31.05 11.14 13.79
N ASP A 402 31.18 11.24 12.47
CA ASP A 402 30.82 12.43 11.68
C ASP A 402 29.35 12.46 11.24
N GLY A 403 28.53 11.49 11.70
CA GLY A 403 27.10 11.39 11.40
C GLY A 403 26.77 10.67 10.10
N ARG A 404 27.77 10.31 9.29
CA ARG A 404 27.59 9.46 8.10
C ARG A 404 27.25 8.03 8.50
N LEU A 405 26.68 7.31 7.55
CA LEU A 405 26.42 5.89 7.67
C LEU A 405 27.48 5.10 6.92
N ARG A 406 27.67 3.85 7.33
CA ARG A 406 28.45 2.87 6.58
C ARG A 406 27.64 1.58 6.49
N ILE A 407 27.49 1.09 5.27
CA ILE A 407 26.83 -0.18 4.97
C ILE A 407 27.91 -1.24 4.76
N PHE A 408 27.77 -2.38 5.42
CA PHE A 408 28.73 -3.49 5.36
C PHE A 408 28.08 -4.73 4.73
N PRO A 409 28.35 -5.04 3.45
CA PRO A 409 27.84 -6.23 2.78
C PRO A 409 28.57 -7.52 3.22
N ASP A 410 28.65 -7.78 4.53
CA ASP A 410 29.29 -8.98 5.07
C ASP A 410 28.31 -10.16 5.00
N ARG A 411 28.53 -11.04 4.01
CA ARG A 411 27.70 -12.23 3.78
C ARG A 411 27.57 -13.12 5.01
N LYS A 412 28.61 -13.25 5.83
CA LYS A 412 28.58 -14.10 7.02
C LYS A 412 27.64 -13.50 8.08
N ARG A 413 27.67 -12.18 8.26
CA ARG A 413 26.75 -11.47 9.16
C ARG A 413 25.32 -11.52 8.64
N CYS A 414 25.10 -11.32 7.34
CA CYS A 414 23.78 -11.46 6.71
C CYS A 414 23.20 -12.87 6.88
N LEU A 415 23.99 -13.93 6.65
CA LEU A 415 23.55 -15.32 6.86
C LEU A 415 23.17 -15.60 8.32
N ALA A 416 23.93 -15.05 9.27
CA ALA A 416 23.62 -15.18 10.68
C ALA A 416 22.31 -14.45 11.05
N LEU A 417 22.10 -13.24 10.55
CA LEU A 417 20.85 -12.50 10.69
C LEU A 417 19.66 -13.29 10.14
N VAL A 418 19.73 -13.77 8.89
CA VAL A 418 18.66 -14.57 8.25
C VAL A 418 18.31 -15.79 9.10
N LYS A 419 19.31 -16.48 9.63
CA LYS A 419 19.08 -17.64 10.51
C LYS A 419 18.34 -17.26 11.79
N ASP A 420 18.78 -16.21 12.48
CA ASP A 420 18.17 -15.76 13.72
C ASP A 420 16.72 -15.26 13.51
N LEU A 421 16.45 -14.61 12.38
CA LEU A 421 15.09 -14.22 11.99
C LEU A 421 14.22 -15.44 11.71
N ALA A 422 14.74 -16.48 11.07
CA ALA A 422 13.99 -17.73 10.84
C ALA A 422 13.67 -18.45 12.17
N ASP A 423 14.62 -18.47 13.11
CA ASP A 423 14.42 -19.02 14.45
C ASP A 423 13.42 -18.18 15.29
N LEU A 424 13.40 -16.85 15.10
CA LEU A 424 12.39 -15.97 15.68
C LEU A 424 11.00 -16.27 15.10
N HIS A 425 10.87 -16.30 13.77
CA HIS A 425 9.61 -16.62 13.08
C HIS A 425 9.03 -17.93 13.59
N ALA A 426 9.84 -18.99 13.66
CA ALA A 426 9.39 -20.29 14.16
C ALA A 426 8.90 -20.27 15.62
N ARG A 427 9.44 -19.38 16.48
CA ARG A 427 8.99 -19.19 17.86
C ARG A 427 7.67 -18.41 17.93
N LEU A 428 7.53 -17.37 17.11
CA LEU A 428 6.31 -16.58 17.01
C LEU A 428 5.12 -17.42 16.52
N ILE A 429 5.33 -18.26 15.50
CA ILE A 429 4.30 -19.19 15.00
C ILE A 429 3.87 -20.20 16.07
N LYS A 430 4.78 -20.58 16.98
CA LYS A 430 4.48 -21.47 18.12
C LYS A 430 3.80 -20.77 19.29
N GLY A 431 3.66 -19.43 19.24
CA GLY A 431 3.10 -18.64 20.33
C GLY A 431 4.01 -18.58 21.55
N ASP A 432 5.33 -18.51 21.37
CA ASP A 432 6.30 -18.37 22.46
C ASP A 432 6.08 -17.04 23.23
N GLU A 433 5.47 -17.14 24.41
CA GLU A 433 5.07 -16.00 25.24
C GLU A 433 6.27 -15.13 25.67
N GLU A 434 7.43 -15.72 25.94
CA GLU A 434 8.63 -14.97 26.36
C GLU A 434 9.15 -14.12 25.19
N THR A 435 9.22 -14.72 24.00
CA THR A 435 9.60 -14.02 22.77
C THR A 435 8.61 -12.88 22.45
N ILE A 436 7.30 -13.13 22.55
CA ILE A 436 6.27 -12.11 22.31
C ILE A 436 6.36 -10.97 23.33
N ALA A 437 6.56 -11.28 24.61
CA ALA A 437 6.72 -10.29 25.66
C ALA A 437 7.98 -9.42 25.45
N ALA A 438 9.09 -10.04 25.05
CA ALA A 438 10.32 -9.33 24.73
C ALA A 438 10.16 -8.35 23.56
N LEU A 439 9.47 -8.75 22.49
CA LEU A 439 9.17 -7.87 21.36
C LEU A 439 8.28 -6.70 21.76
N ARG A 440 7.23 -6.93 22.56
CA ARG A 440 6.36 -5.83 23.04
C ARG A 440 7.09 -4.82 23.93
N ALA A 441 8.15 -5.25 24.60
CA ALA A 441 8.98 -4.42 25.45
C ALA A 441 10.12 -3.71 24.70
N ILE A 442 10.29 -3.96 23.39
CA ILE A 442 11.40 -3.37 22.64
C ILE A 442 11.25 -1.84 22.55
N ASN A 443 12.38 -1.17 22.74
CA ASN A 443 12.49 0.27 22.55
C ASN A 443 13.70 0.53 21.63
N PRO A 444 13.62 1.56 20.78
CA PRO A 444 14.73 1.90 19.90
C PRO A 444 15.92 2.37 20.73
N SER A 445 17.12 1.99 20.30
CA SER A 445 18.37 2.43 20.88
C SER A 445 18.57 3.94 20.65
N PRO A 446 19.39 4.62 21.46
CA PRO A 446 19.75 6.02 21.22
C PRO A 446 20.36 6.23 19.82
N VAL A 447 21.12 5.25 19.32
CA VAL A 447 21.72 5.33 17.98
C VAL A 447 20.64 5.29 16.90
N ALA A 448 19.67 4.38 16.97
CA ALA A 448 18.56 4.32 16.02
C ALA A 448 17.72 5.61 16.04
N LEU A 449 17.41 6.14 17.22
CA LEU A 449 16.69 7.40 17.39
C LEU A 449 17.47 8.60 16.82
N GLU A 450 18.79 8.68 17.05
CA GLU A 450 19.62 9.74 16.48
C GLU A 450 19.64 9.70 14.95
N ILE A 451 19.69 8.50 14.36
CA ILE A 451 19.67 8.33 12.89
C ILE A 451 18.31 8.73 12.33
N ALA A 452 17.20 8.36 12.98
CA ALA A 452 15.84 8.70 12.58
C ALA A 452 15.57 10.21 12.70
N ALA A 453 15.92 10.83 13.84
CA ALA A 453 15.66 12.23 14.14
C ALA A 453 16.33 13.21 13.16
N THR A 454 17.47 12.84 12.57
CA THR A 454 18.16 13.68 11.57
C THR A 454 17.37 13.92 10.28
N HIS A 455 16.26 13.19 10.04
CA HIS A 455 15.39 13.35 8.88
C HIS A 455 14.35 14.48 9.05
N HIS A 456 13.87 14.73 10.27
CA HIS A 456 12.86 15.76 10.56
C HIS A 456 13.40 17.21 10.55
N GLY A 457 14.72 17.38 10.38
CA GLY A 457 15.40 18.69 10.46
C GLY A 457 15.63 19.40 9.13
N ARG A 458 15.06 18.93 8.02
CA ARG A 458 15.14 19.57 6.70
C ARG A 458 13.72 19.84 6.17
N GLU A 459 13.05 20.80 6.79
CA GLU A 459 11.92 21.54 6.17
C GLU A 459 12.44 22.74 5.39
#